data_AF-A0A2V1N1R3-F1
#
_entry.id   AF-A0A2V1N1R3-F1
#
_cell.length_a   1.000
_cell.length_b   1.000
_cell.length_c   1.000
_cell.angle_alpha   90.00
_cell.angle_beta   90.00
_cell.angle_gamma   90.00
#
_symmetry.space_group_name_H-M   'P 1'
#
loop_
_entity.id
_entity.type
_entity.pdbx_description
1 polymer ?
#
loop_
_entity_poly.entity_id
_entity_poly.type
_entity_poly.pdbx_seq_one_letter_code
_entity_poly.pdbx_strand_id
1 'polypeptide(L)'
;MKILSLLTGESVKFGDTATSIELSAIENGMQVVLTDGQSAEVKLKNSDGFVGRYPASFDDKSNSFTFSTGSLTQLPPGMYDLELWITSRTGESIFPDRGFISLSINANSMGISGSVISSLTLEAFIQEFEKLKNETSQTVADFLANSVHGLKGDTGDAGPKGETGAQGPQGIQGEQGPQGKAMSITKTFSSIAEMTASAGAGLTDGDLVMISSDVEDTDNSKLFSWNGSSFNFLTDFSGATGLQGPQGLQGIQGTQGISGQDGKSAYDIAVANGFTGTEQDWLDSLKPSTKPTRAPSSFSLDRSGNPWVARFDNGATLINTANTVSEGGFGYGSGYNVYSGQPISYGLGWPQTVLMLSIGTLKINVLKASTVDVTPNWGNITIGNPLRPGDDLDYTGCQATTGAPVGGTSSDFVMKMYQIGAITKADAITLGAAEKE
;
A
#
# COMPACT_ATOMS: atom_id res chain seq x y z
N MET A 1 -16.52 -20.51 45.81
CA MET A 1 -15.14 -20.84 45.39
C MET A 1 -15.23 -21.75 44.19
N LYS A 2 -14.77 -21.26 43.05
CA LYS A 2 -14.65 -21.94 41.78
C LYS A 2 -13.21 -22.43 41.61
N ILE A 3 -13.06 -23.73 41.44
CA ILE A 3 -11.77 -24.41 41.27
C ILE A 3 -11.80 -25.11 39.91
N LEU A 4 -10.68 -25.03 39.21
CA LEU A 4 -10.45 -25.78 37.98
C LEU A 4 -9.20 -26.64 38.18
N SER A 5 -9.26 -27.90 37.73
CA SER A 5 -8.13 -28.82 37.76
C SER A 5 -7.98 -29.51 36.42
N LEU A 6 -6.74 -29.71 35.97
CA LEU A 6 -6.43 -30.67 34.91
C LEU A 6 -6.46 -32.08 35.50
N LEU A 7 -7.24 -32.96 34.89
CA LEU A 7 -7.26 -34.39 35.21
C LEU A 7 -6.28 -35.16 34.34
N THR A 8 -6.13 -34.74 33.08
CA THR A 8 -5.18 -35.31 32.11
C THR A 8 -4.66 -34.23 31.16
N GLY A 9 -3.54 -34.50 30.49
CA GLY A 9 -3.07 -33.64 29.40
C GLY A 9 -2.40 -32.33 29.84
N GLU A 10 -1.83 -32.26 31.06
CA GLU A 10 -1.06 -31.10 31.54
C GLU A 10 0.10 -30.70 30.60
N SER A 11 0.59 -31.67 29.83
CA SER A 11 1.67 -31.48 28.87
C SER A 11 1.46 -32.32 27.61
N VAL A 12 1.50 -31.68 26.44
CA VAL A 12 1.24 -32.32 25.14
C VAL A 12 2.33 -31.98 24.14
N LYS A 13 2.44 -32.73 23.03
CA LYS A 13 3.42 -32.45 21.97
C LYS A 13 2.80 -31.59 20.88
N PHE A 14 3.57 -30.68 20.31
CA PHE A 14 3.18 -29.90 19.14
C PHE A 14 2.78 -30.82 17.99
N GLY A 15 1.59 -30.58 17.42
CA GLY A 15 1.02 -31.41 16.37
C GLY A 15 0.40 -32.74 16.84
N ASP A 16 0.36 -33.02 18.15
CA ASP A 16 -0.47 -34.11 18.67
C ASP A 16 -1.94 -33.70 18.56
N THR A 17 -2.73 -34.48 17.84
CA THR A 17 -4.16 -34.25 17.63
C THR A 17 -5.03 -35.33 18.27
N ALA A 18 -4.42 -36.34 18.88
CA ALA A 18 -5.11 -37.53 19.38
C ALA A 18 -5.38 -37.47 20.89
N THR A 19 -4.68 -36.61 21.61
CA THR A 19 -4.86 -36.45 23.06
C THR A 19 -6.11 -35.62 23.37
N SER A 20 -6.92 -36.11 24.30
CA SER A 20 -8.01 -35.34 24.93
C SER A 20 -7.50 -34.77 26.26
N ILE A 21 -7.69 -33.48 26.48
CA ILE A 21 -7.38 -32.83 27.76
C ILE A 21 -8.65 -32.81 28.58
N GLU A 22 -8.59 -33.37 29.79
CA GLU A 22 -9.73 -33.50 30.69
C GLU A 22 -9.61 -32.54 31.87
N LEU A 23 -10.70 -31.84 32.20
CA LEU A 23 -10.79 -30.81 33.21
C LEU A 23 -11.90 -31.14 34.20
N SER A 24 -11.66 -30.87 35.48
CA SER A 24 -12.68 -30.89 36.54
C SER A 24 -12.95 -29.48 37.02
N ALA A 25 -14.21 -29.05 36.98
CA ALA A 25 -14.65 -27.80 37.57
C ALA A 25 -15.45 -28.10 38.85
N ILE A 26 -15.10 -27.40 39.93
CA ILE A 26 -15.76 -27.52 41.23
C ILE A 26 -16.23 -26.14 41.66
N GLU A 27 -17.51 -26.03 42.03
CA GLU A 27 -18.09 -24.82 42.59
C GLU A 27 -18.62 -25.10 44.00
N ASN A 28 -18.12 -24.35 44.98
CA ASN A 28 -18.52 -24.46 46.39
C ASN A 28 -18.43 -25.90 46.94
N GLY A 29 -17.43 -26.66 46.49
CA GLY A 29 -17.17 -28.03 46.92
C GLY A 29 -17.96 -29.11 46.18
N MET A 30 -18.80 -28.74 45.21
CA MET A 30 -19.54 -29.67 44.36
C MET A 30 -19.00 -29.66 42.94
N GLN A 31 -18.93 -30.84 42.30
CA GLN A 31 -18.54 -30.94 40.90
C GLN A 31 -19.60 -30.28 40.01
N VAL A 32 -19.14 -29.48 39.06
CA VAL A 32 -20.00 -28.77 38.13
C VAL A 32 -20.54 -29.77 37.10
N VAL A 33 -21.84 -29.72 36.85
CA VAL A 33 -22.53 -30.51 35.83
C VAL A 33 -23.11 -29.57 34.79
N LEU A 34 -22.87 -29.85 33.50
CA LEU A 34 -23.43 -29.06 32.40
C LEU A 34 -24.90 -29.47 32.16
N THR A 35 -25.79 -28.50 32.06
CA THR A 35 -27.24 -28.72 31.86
C THR A 35 -27.70 -28.23 30.49
N ASP A 36 -28.87 -28.69 30.05
CA ASP A 36 -29.43 -28.38 28.73
C ASP A 36 -29.45 -26.87 28.43
N GLY A 37 -28.83 -26.50 27.31
CA GLY A 37 -28.73 -25.11 26.86
C GLY A 37 -27.54 -24.33 27.44
N GLN A 38 -26.65 -24.99 28.18
CA GLN A 38 -25.32 -24.46 28.50
C GLN A 38 -24.27 -24.94 27.49
N SER A 39 -23.20 -24.16 27.35
CA SER A 39 -22.02 -24.52 26.54
C SER A 39 -20.76 -24.19 27.31
N ALA A 40 -19.66 -24.88 26.98
CA ALA A 40 -18.37 -24.67 27.62
C ALA A 40 -17.28 -24.38 26.59
N GLU A 41 -16.43 -23.41 26.91
CA GLU A 41 -15.23 -23.09 26.14
C GLU A 41 -14.03 -23.03 27.07
N VAL A 42 -12.90 -23.55 26.60
CA VAL A 42 -11.60 -23.32 27.19
C VAL A 42 -10.98 -22.10 26.54
N LYS A 43 -10.54 -21.13 27.35
CA LYS A 43 -9.84 -19.93 26.88
C LYS A 43 -8.38 -20.04 27.28
N LEU A 44 -7.49 -19.86 26.30
CA LEU A 44 -6.05 -19.89 26.52
C LEU A 44 -5.44 -18.50 26.33
N LYS A 45 -4.44 -18.20 27.15
CA LYS A 45 -3.54 -17.07 26.99
C LYS A 45 -2.08 -17.52 27.14
N ASN A 46 -1.14 -16.70 26.70
CA ASN A 46 0.28 -16.86 27.00
C ASN A 46 0.80 -15.61 27.76
N SER A 47 2.12 -15.42 27.82
CA SER A 47 2.74 -14.23 28.43
C SER A 47 2.32 -12.91 27.78
N ASP A 48 1.98 -12.95 26.49
CA ASP A 48 1.72 -11.77 25.66
C ASP A 48 0.23 -11.41 25.63
N GLY A 49 -0.65 -12.36 25.97
CA GLY A 49 -2.08 -12.11 26.12
C GLY A 49 -2.95 -13.28 25.68
N PHE A 50 -4.23 -12.98 25.46
CA PHE A 50 -5.24 -13.94 25.03
C PHE A 50 -4.89 -14.53 23.65
N VAL A 51 -4.95 -15.86 23.53
CA VAL A 51 -4.53 -16.61 22.35
C VAL A 51 -5.72 -17.19 21.58
N GLY A 52 -6.75 -17.72 22.26
CA GLY A 52 -7.88 -18.32 21.57
C GLY A 52 -8.93 -18.96 22.48
N ARG A 53 -10.05 -19.37 21.87
CA ARG A 53 -11.16 -20.10 22.50
C ARG A 53 -11.30 -21.46 21.83
N TYR A 54 -11.51 -22.49 22.64
CA TYR A 54 -11.57 -23.88 22.19
C TYR A 54 -12.82 -24.52 22.79
N PRO A 55 -13.75 -25.05 21.97
CA PRO A 55 -14.94 -25.70 22.48
C PRO A 55 -14.59 -26.87 23.42
N ALA A 56 -15.30 -26.97 24.54
CA ALA A 56 -15.18 -28.07 25.47
C ALA A 56 -16.50 -28.87 25.54
N SER A 57 -16.38 -30.19 25.45
CA SER A 57 -17.49 -31.13 25.58
C SER A 57 -17.60 -31.59 27.03
N PHE A 58 -18.81 -31.75 27.54
CA PHE A 58 -19.04 -32.32 28.88
C PHE A 58 -19.28 -33.83 28.79
N ASP A 59 -18.66 -34.61 29.67
CA ASP A 59 -18.89 -36.05 29.82
C ASP A 59 -19.68 -36.32 31.11
N ASP A 60 -20.96 -36.66 30.95
CA ASP A 60 -21.89 -36.93 32.06
C ASP A 60 -21.47 -38.12 32.94
N LYS A 61 -20.62 -39.02 32.45
CA LYS A 61 -20.20 -40.22 33.22
C LYS A 61 -19.11 -39.88 34.23
N SER A 62 -18.21 -38.99 33.84
CA SER A 62 -17.06 -38.55 34.63
C SER A 62 -17.28 -37.18 35.29
N ASN A 63 -18.37 -36.48 34.92
CA ASN A 63 -18.66 -35.10 35.27
C ASN A 63 -17.48 -34.16 34.96
N SER A 64 -16.84 -34.38 33.83
CA SER A 64 -15.64 -33.65 33.42
C SER A 64 -15.85 -32.94 32.09
N PHE A 65 -14.98 -31.97 31.81
CA PHE A 65 -14.95 -31.23 30.56
C PHE A 65 -13.75 -31.70 29.75
N THR A 66 -13.95 -31.95 28.46
CA THR A 66 -12.91 -32.42 27.55
C THR A 66 -12.75 -31.49 26.38
N PHE A 67 -11.51 -31.24 25.97
CA PHE A 67 -11.24 -30.58 24.69
C PHE A 67 -10.04 -31.25 23.99
N SER A 68 -10.10 -31.28 22.66
CA SER A 68 -9.12 -32.03 21.86
C SER A 68 -7.88 -31.18 21.56
N THR A 69 -6.71 -31.80 21.71
CA THR A 69 -5.42 -31.22 21.25
C THR A 69 -5.39 -30.97 19.73
N GLY A 70 -6.26 -31.61 18.94
CA GLY A 70 -6.42 -31.30 17.52
C GLY A 70 -6.82 -29.85 17.24
N SER A 71 -7.47 -29.20 18.21
CA SER A 71 -7.80 -27.77 18.12
C SER A 71 -6.61 -26.83 18.40
N LEU A 72 -5.51 -27.36 18.93
CA LEU A 72 -4.31 -26.61 19.33
C LEU A 72 -3.19 -26.63 18.28
N THR A 73 -3.43 -27.20 17.10
CA THR A 73 -2.38 -27.41 16.06
C THR A 73 -1.70 -26.14 15.57
N GLN A 74 -2.38 -25.00 15.68
CA GLN A 74 -1.84 -23.68 15.31
C GLN A 74 -1.05 -23.01 16.44
N LEU A 75 -1.09 -23.58 17.65
CA LEU A 75 -0.38 -23.02 18.80
C LEU A 75 1.08 -23.47 18.81
N PRO A 76 2.03 -22.54 18.82
CA PRO A 76 3.44 -22.91 18.90
C PRO A 76 3.76 -23.57 20.25
N PRO A 77 4.87 -24.33 20.33
CA PRO A 77 5.39 -24.81 21.60
C PRO A 77 5.56 -23.67 22.61
N GLY A 78 5.10 -23.86 23.83
CA GLY A 78 5.13 -22.84 24.87
C GLY A 78 4.29 -23.18 26.09
N MET A 79 4.32 -22.28 27.07
CA MET A 79 3.45 -22.33 28.25
C MET A 79 2.21 -21.49 28.00
N TYR A 80 1.05 -22.06 28.31
CA TYR A 80 -0.24 -21.42 28.19
C TYR A 80 -0.95 -21.47 29.55
N ASP A 81 -1.75 -20.45 29.80
CA ASP A 81 -2.62 -20.34 30.96
C ASP A 81 -4.08 -20.51 30.49
N LEU A 82 -4.84 -21.28 31.26
CA LEU A 82 -6.16 -21.80 30.90
C LEU A 82 -7.23 -21.33 31.89
N GLU A 83 -8.39 -20.98 31.34
CA GLU A 83 -9.67 -20.87 32.06
C GLU A 83 -10.76 -21.71 31.37
N LEU A 84 -11.73 -22.18 32.14
CA LEU A 84 -12.97 -22.77 31.64
C LEU A 84 -14.12 -21.77 31.80
N TRP A 85 -14.80 -21.49 30.70
CA TRP A 85 -15.92 -20.57 30.63
C TRP A 85 -17.19 -21.34 30.28
N ILE A 86 -18.17 -21.34 31.18
CA ILE A 86 -19.47 -21.98 30.99
C ILE A 86 -20.51 -20.89 30.73
N THR A 87 -21.11 -20.91 29.55
CA THR A 87 -22.12 -19.96 29.12
C THR A 87 -23.51 -20.55 29.32
N SER A 88 -24.39 -19.76 29.93
CA SER A 88 -25.81 -20.07 30.11
C SER A 88 -26.67 -18.93 29.56
N ARG A 89 -28.01 -19.09 29.54
CA ARG A 89 -28.93 -18.02 29.14
C ARG A 89 -28.84 -16.76 30.01
N THR A 90 -28.34 -16.89 31.25
CA THR A 90 -28.30 -15.80 32.23
C THR A 90 -26.92 -15.19 32.40
N GLY A 91 -25.89 -15.71 31.73
CA GLY A 91 -24.52 -15.20 31.81
C GLY A 91 -23.44 -16.28 31.76
N GLU A 92 -22.20 -15.85 31.99
CA GLU A 92 -20.99 -16.70 31.95
C GLU A 92 -20.46 -16.98 33.37
N SER A 93 -20.06 -18.22 33.60
CA SER A 93 -19.33 -18.65 34.79
C SER A 93 -17.90 -19.04 34.40
N ILE A 94 -16.92 -18.40 35.03
CA ILE A 94 -15.49 -18.56 34.72
C ILE A 94 -14.81 -19.32 35.86
N PHE A 95 -13.98 -20.30 35.53
CA PHE A 95 -13.19 -21.09 36.47
C PHE A 95 -11.70 -21.01 36.11
N PRO A 96 -10.78 -20.91 37.09
CA PRO A 96 -11.02 -20.75 38.54
C PRO A 96 -11.33 -19.30 38.96
N ASP A 97 -11.73 -19.08 40.22
CA ASP A 97 -11.96 -17.72 40.78
C ASP A 97 -10.66 -16.89 40.88
N ARG A 98 -9.49 -17.55 40.88
CA ARG A 98 -8.17 -16.92 41.06
C ARG A 98 -7.12 -17.59 40.20
N GLY A 99 -6.32 -16.77 39.53
CA GLY A 99 -5.19 -17.25 38.73
C GLY A 99 -5.66 -18.04 37.52
N PHE A 100 -4.78 -18.91 37.03
CA PHE A 100 -4.99 -19.72 35.83
C PHE A 100 -4.44 -21.13 36.09
N ILE A 101 -4.86 -22.08 35.27
CA ILE A 101 -4.25 -23.41 35.24
C ILE A 101 -3.27 -23.47 34.07
N SER A 102 -2.05 -23.95 34.29
CA SER A 102 -1.04 -23.98 33.23
C SER A 102 -1.12 -25.26 32.38
N LEU A 103 -0.93 -25.09 31.07
CA LEU A 103 -0.85 -26.13 30.06
C LEU A 103 0.46 -25.95 29.28
N SER A 104 1.22 -27.03 29.08
CA SER A 104 2.47 -26.99 28.34
C SER A 104 2.35 -27.67 26.98
N ILE A 105 2.66 -26.95 25.89
CA ILE A 105 2.83 -27.52 24.56
C ILE A 105 4.32 -27.65 24.29
N ASN A 106 4.82 -28.88 24.26
CA ASN A 106 6.24 -29.16 24.02
C ASN A 106 6.55 -29.28 22.53
N ALA A 107 7.74 -28.86 22.12
CA ALA A 107 8.24 -29.12 20.77
C ALA A 107 8.29 -30.64 20.48
N ASN A 108 7.99 -31.02 19.23
CA ASN A 108 8.24 -32.36 18.69
C ASN A 108 9.62 -32.41 18.02
N SER A 109 10.02 -33.58 17.49
CA SER A 109 11.34 -33.78 16.86
C SER A 109 11.50 -33.07 15.50
N MET A 110 10.46 -32.40 14.99
CA MET A 110 10.48 -31.63 13.75
C MET A 110 10.64 -30.11 14.00
N GLY A 111 10.92 -29.70 15.24
CA GLY A 111 10.71 -28.33 15.72
C GLY A 111 11.52 -27.21 15.03
N ILE A 112 10.82 -26.14 14.67
CA ILE A 112 11.34 -24.78 14.63
C ILE A 112 10.95 -24.11 15.95
N SER A 113 11.92 -23.54 16.67
CA SER A 113 11.69 -22.72 17.86
C SER A 113 11.55 -21.26 17.42
N GLY A 114 10.47 -20.56 17.80
CA GLY A 114 10.31 -19.13 17.50
C GLY A 114 8.93 -18.55 17.88
N SER A 115 8.95 -17.31 18.34
CA SER A 115 7.80 -16.51 18.83
C SER A 115 6.64 -16.37 17.85
N VAL A 116 5.45 -16.19 18.43
CA VAL A 116 4.15 -16.01 17.76
C VAL A 116 4.20 -14.85 16.74
N ILE A 117 3.85 -15.13 15.48
CA ILE A 117 3.29 -14.12 14.57
C ILE A 117 1.82 -13.98 14.98
N SER A 118 1.36 -12.78 15.31
CA SER A 118 -0.05 -12.48 15.60
C SER A 118 -0.94 -13.05 14.49
N SER A 119 -1.56 -14.22 14.72
CA SER A 119 -2.32 -14.91 13.70
C SER A 119 -3.69 -14.26 13.58
N LEU A 120 -3.78 -13.26 12.71
CA LEU A 120 -5.00 -13.05 11.94
C LEU A 120 -5.30 -14.39 11.24
N THR A 121 -6.48 -14.98 11.47
CA THR A 121 -6.82 -16.23 10.78
C THR A 121 -6.80 -15.97 9.28
N LEU A 122 -6.47 -16.97 8.46
CA LEU A 122 -6.51 -16.80 6.99
C LEU A 122 -7.91 -16.32 6.56
N GLU A 123 -8.95 -16.79 7.23
CA GLU A 123 -10.33 -16.34 7.03
C GLU A 123 -10.53 -14.87 7.39
N ALA A 124 -10.04 -14.41 8.55
CA ALA A 124 -10.11 -13.01 8.95
C ALA A 124 -9.26 -12.12 8.03
N PHE A 125 -8.12 -12.62 7.55
CA PHE A 125 -7.30 -11.93 6.56
C PHE A 125 -8.02 -11.81 5.23
N ILE A 126 -8.63 -12.90 4.74
CA ILE A 126 -9.43 -12.91 3.52
C ILE A 126 -10.63 -11.96 3.67
N GLN A 127 -11.32 -11.97 4.81
CA GLN A 127 -12.45 -11.07 5.06
C GLN A 127 -12.01 -9.61 5.08
N GLU A 128 -10.91 -9.27 5.75
CA GLU A 128 -10.43 -7.89 5.81
C GLU A 128 -9.83 -7.46 4.47
N PHE A 129 -9.26 -8.39 3.70
CA PHE A 129 -8.78 -8.14 2.34
C PHE A 129 -9.93 -7.94 1.35
N GLU A 130 -10.98 -8.75 1.40
CA GLU A 130 -12.18 -8.58 0.57
C GLU A 130 -12.94 -7.31 0.95
N LYS A 131 -13.03 -6.98 2.24
CA LYS A 131 -13.57 -5.70 2.72
C LYS A 131 -12.75 -4.53 2.15
N LEU A 132 -11.43 -4.56 2.28
CA LEU A 132 -10.54 -3.53 1.73
C LEU A 132 -10.67 -3.41 0.21
N LYS A 133 -10.77 -4.53 -0.52
CA LYS A 133 -10.99 -4.56 -1.98
C LYS A 133 -12.32 -3.93 -2.36
N ASN A 134 -13.40 -4.21 -1.62
CA ASN A 134 -14.71 -3.63 -1.86
C ASN A 134 -14.75 -2.14 -1.53
N GLU A 135 -14.17 -1.72 -0.39
CA GLU A 135 -14.04 -0.30 -0.01
C GLU A 135 -13.20 0.48 -1.03
N THR A 136 -12.11 -0.10 -1.52
CA THR A 136 -11.27 0.51 -2.57
C THR A 136 -12.02 0.60 -3.89
N SER A 137 -12.74 -0.46 -4.29
CA SER A 137 -13.54 -0.47 -5.52
C SER A 137 -14.67 0.56 -5.45
N GLN A 138 -15.33 0.69 -4.29
CA GLN A 138 -16.36 1.70 -4.05
C GLN A 138 -15.75 3.10 -4.05
N THR A 139 -14.60 3.31 -3.41
CA THR A 139 -13.89 4.60 -3.40
C THR A 139 -13.47 5.00 -4.81
N VAL A 140 -12.98 4.06 -5.63
CA VAL A 140 -12.66 4.30 -7.04
C VAL A 140 -13.93 4.58 -7.85
N ALA A 141 -15.02 3.84 -7.62
CA ALA A 141 -16.30 4.08 -8.28
C ALA A 141 -16.89 5.45 -7.91
N ASP A 142 -16.82 5.86 -6.64
CA ASP A 142 -17.26 7.15 -6.13
C ASP A 142 -16.35 8.27 -6.66
N PHE A 143 -15.04 8.03 -6.70
CA PHE A 143 -14.07 8.94 -7.32
C PHE A 143 -14.35 9.12 -8.81
N LEU A 144 -14.62 8.04 -9.55
CA LEU A 144 -14.99 8.10 -10.97
C LEU A 144 -16.35 8.75 -11.15
N ALA A 145 -17.35 8.43 -10.34
CA ALA A 145 -18.69 9.03 -10.41
C ALA A 145 -18.65 10.54 -10.12
N ASN A 146 -17.82 10.97 -9.16
CA ASN A 146 -17.66 12.37 -8.79
C ASN A 146 -16.67 13.13 -9.70
N SER A 147 -15.72 12.44 -10.35
CA SER A 147 -14.75 13.06 -11.28
C SER A 147 -15.23 13.06 -12.74
N VAL A 148 -16.20 12.21 -13.11
CA VAL A 148 -16.73 12.11 -14.48
C VAL A 148 -18.00 12.96 -14.68
N HIS A 149 -18.60 13.52 -13.63
CA HIS A 149 -19.75 14.44 -13.79
C HIS A 149 -19.37 15.88 -14.24
N GLY A 150 -18.18 16.07 -14.83
CA GLY A 150 -17.71 17.38 -15.29
C GLY A 150 -16.98 17.44 -16.64
N LEU A 151 -16.74 16.31 -17.33
CA LEU A 151 -15.96 16.31 -18.59
C LEU A 151 -16.66 15.56 -19.72
N LYS A 152 -17.79 16.08 -20.19
CA LYS A 152 -18.13 15.94 -21.61
C LYS A 152 -17.75 17.23 -22.31
N GLY A 153 -16.46 17.37 -22.62
CA GLY A 153 -15.98 18.37 -23.57
C GLY A 153 -16.23 17.87 -24.99
N ASP A 154 -16.75 18.75 -25.85
CA ASP A 154 -16.99 18.45 -27.25
C ASP A 154 -15.72 17.94 -27.95
N THR A 155 -15.89 16.96 -28.84
CA THR A 155 -14.82 16.42 -29.68
C THR A 155 -14.21 17.54 -30.52
N GLY A 156 -12.93 17.84 -30.30
CA GLY A 156 -12.18 18.76 -31.16
C GLY A 156 -12.01 18.18 -32.57
N ASP A 157 -12.22 19.01 -33.59
CA ASP A 157 -12.05 18.63 -34.99
C ASP A 157 -10.64 18.06 -35.26
N ALA A 158 -10.59 16.94 -35.98
CA ALA A 158 -9.35 16.31 -36.40
C ALA A 158 -8.59 17.22 -37.38
N GLY A 159 -7.30 17.47 -37.10
CA GLY A 159 -6.43 18.23 -38.00
C GLY A 159 -6.28 17.55 -39.38
N PRO A 160 -6.12 18.33 -40.47
CA PRO A 160 -5.99 17.76 -41.81
C PRO A 160 -4.74 16.86 -41.91
N LYS A 161 -4.97 15.64 -42.40
CA LYS A 161 -3.95 14.64 -42.74
C LYS A 161 -3.01 15.20 -43.82
N GLY A 162 -1.71 15.16 -43.57
CA GLY A 162 -0.69 15.54 -44.56
C GLY A 162 -0.71 14.62 -45.79
N GLU A 163 -0.55 15.21 -46.97
CA GLU A 163 -0.51 14.46 -48.24
C GLU A 163 0.76 13.60 -48.33
N THR A 164 0.56 12.27 -48.45
CA THR A 164 1.63 11.33 -48.80
C THR A 164 1.96 11.47 -50.29
N GLY A 165 3.24 11.67 -50.63
CA GLY A 165 3.70 11.81 -52.02
C GLY A 165 3.39 10.58 -52.89
N ALA A 166 3.05 10.82 -54.16
CA ALA A 166 2.70 9.78 -55.11
C ALA A 166 3.90 8.88 -55.47
N GLN A 167 3.73 7.56 -55.30
CA GLN A 167 4.63 6.52 -55.79
C GLN A 167 4.42 6.33 -57.31
N GLY A 168 5.50 6.25 -58.09
CA GLY A 168 5.44 6.15 -59.56
C GLY A 168 4.79 4.85 -60.07
N PRO A 169 4.19 4.84 -61.27
CA PRO A 169 3.48 3.68 -61.81
C PRO A 169 4.44 2.54 -62.20
N GLN A 170 4.09 1.32 -61.78
CA GLN A 170 4.75 0.07 -62.16
C GLN A 170 4.35 -0.37 -63.58
N GLY A 171 5.29 -0.91 -64.37
CA GLY A 171 5.08 -1.28 -65.76
C GLY A 171 4.09 -2.44 -65.98
N ILE A 172 3.35 -2.40 -67.10
CA ILE A 172 2.34 -3.41 -67.47
C ILE A 172 2.97 -4.76 -67.86
N GLN A 173 2.41 -5.84 -67.33
CA GLN A 173 2.75 -7.24 -67.65
C GLN A 173 1.86 -7.76 -68.80
N GLY A 174 2.41 -8.53 -69.74
CA GLY A 174 1.72 -8.94 -70.98
C GLY A 174 0.55 -9.92 -70.79
N GLU A 175 -0.38 -9.94 -71.76
CA GLU A 175 -1.62 -10.73 -71.73
C GLU A 175 -1.36 -12.26 -71.75
N GLN A 176 -2.06 -12.96 -70.86
CA GLN A 176 -2.04 -14.42 -70.73
C GLN A 176 -2.96 -15.06 -71.78
N GLY A 177 -2.51 -16.14 -72.43
CA GLY A 177 -3.28 -16.84 -73.48
C GLY A 177 -4.60 -17.46 -73.01
N PRO A 178 -5.51 -17.85 -73.94
CA PRO A 178 -6.86 -18.33 -73.61
C PRO A 178 -6.81 -19.61 -72.78
N GLN A 179 -7.64 -19.65 -71.74
CA GLN A 179 -7.77 -20.78 -70.82
C GLN A 179 -8.37 -22.00 -71.55
N GLY A 180 -7.73 -23.17 -71.42
CA GLY A 180 -8.25 -24.44 -71.98
C GLY A 180 -9.56 -24.89 -71.32
N LYS A 181 -10.33 -25.76 -72.00
CA LYS A 181 -11.57 -26.37 -71.48
C LYS A 181 -11.30 -26.98 -70.10
N ALA A 182 -12.07 -26.57 -69.10
CA ALA A 182 -11.92 -27.08 -67.74
C ALA A 182 -12.14 -28.61 -67.73
N MET A 183 -11.29 -29.34 -67.02
CA MET A 183 -11.47 -30.77 -66.77
C MET A 183 -12.75 -30.96 -65.93
N SER A 184 -13.78 -31.56 -66.52
CA SER A 184 -15.05 -31.84 -65.83
C SER A 184 -15.47 -33.29 -66.01
N ILE A 185 -15.89 -33.94 -64.92
CA ILE A 185 -16.58 -35.23 -64.98
C ILE A 185 -17.97 -34.95 -65.56
N THR A 186 -18.22 -35.45 -66.77
CA THR A 186 -19.42 -35.17 -67.55
C THR A 186 -20.60 -36.01 -67.09
N LYS A 187 -20.33 -37.24 -66.62
CA LYS A 187 -21.36 -38.16 -66.14
C LYS A 187 -20.78 -39.16 -65.13
N THR A 188 -21.62 -39.65 -64.23
CA THR A 188 -21.30 -40.77 -63.35
C THR A 188 -22.20 -41.98 -63.63
N PHE A 189 -21.68 -43.17 -63.34
CA PHE A 189 -22.40 -44.43 -63.47
C PHE A 189 -22.31 -45.23 -62.17
N SER A 190 -23.33 -46.03 -61.87
CA SER A 190 -23.34 -46.86 -60.65
C SER A 190 -22.53 -48.16 -60.78
N SER A 191 -22.10 -48.52 -61.99
CA SER A 191 -21.20 -49.67 -62.24
C SER A 191 -20.59 -49.60 -63.64
N ILE A 192 -19.51 -50.37 -63.88
CA ILE A 192 -18.92 -50.53 -65.23
C ILE A 192 -19.92 -51.13 -66.21
N ALA A 193 -20.79 -52.03 -65.75
CA ALA A 193 -21.81 -52.67 -66.57
C ALA A 193 -22.82 -51.64 -67.10
N GLU A 194 -23.30 -50.74 -66.24
CA GLU A 194 -24.21 -49.65 -66.63
C GLU A 194 -23.52 -48.68 -67.60
N MET A 195 -22.28 -48.29 -67.29
CA MET A 195 -21.48 -47.43 -68.17
C MET A 195 -21.36 -48.02 -69.57
N THR A 196 -20.96 -49.29 -69.65
CA THR A 196 -20.76 -49.99 -70.93
C THR A 196 -22.09 -50.13 -71.69
N ALA A 197 -23.19 -50.46 -70.99
CA ALA A 197 -24.51 -50.57 -71.58
C ALA A 197 -25.03 -49.24 -72.14
N SER A 198 -24.57 -48.09 -71.62
CA SER A 198 -24.94 -46.77 -72.13
C SER A 198 -24.44 -46.49 -73.55
N ALA A 199 -23.41 -47.22 -74.02
CA ALA A 199 -22.77 -47.02 -75.32
C ALA A 199 -22.41 -45.55 -75.63
N GLY A 200 -22.05 -44.77 -74.60
CA GLY A 200 -21.69 -43.36 -74.74
C GLY A 200 -22.87 -42.41 -74.94
N ALA A 201 -24.12 -42.84 -74.70
CA ALA A 201 -25.30 -42.01 -74.85
C ALA A 201 -25.22 -40.73 -73.99
N GLY A 202 -25.18 -39.58 -74.66
CA GLY A 202 -25.06 -38.26 -74.04
C GLY A 202 -23.63 -37.80 -73.77
N LEU A 203 -22.62 -38.48 -74.32
CA LEU A 203 -21.20 -38.11 -74.23
C LEU A 203 -20.65 -37.72 -75.60
N THR A 204 -19.69 -36.79 -75.59
CA THR A 204 -18.90 -36.37 -76.75
C THR A 204 -17.45 -36.84 -76.61
N ASP A 205 -16.72 -36.87 -77.72
CA ASP A 205 -15.31 -37.29 -77.72
C ASP A 205 -14.49 -36.42 -76.76
N GLY A 206 -13.73 -37.09 -75.88
CA GLY A 206 -12.93 -36.48 -74.83
C GLY A 206 -13.65 -36.26 -73.50
N ASP A 207 -14.93 -36.59 -73.37
CA ASP A 207 -15.64 -36.46 -72.09
C ASP A 207 -15.17 -37.50 -71.07
N LEU A 208 -15.02 -37.05 -69.83
CA LEU A 208 -14.61 -37.87 -68.71
C LEU A 208 -15.83 -38.37 -67.93
N VAL A 209 -15.83 -39.63 -67.53
CA VAL A 209 -16.87 -40.24 -66.70
C VAL A 209 -16.27 -41.04 -65.55
N MET A 210 -17.02 -41.20 -64.47
CA MET A 210 -16.56 -41.88 -63.26
C MET A 210 -17.57 -42.90 -62.76
N ILE A 211 -17.09 -44.03 -62.23
CA ILE A 211 -17.93 -44.94 -61.45
C ILE A 211 -18.11 -44.35 -60.06
N SER A 212 -19.36 -44.10 -59.68
CA SER A 212 -19.75 -43.61 -58.37
C SER A 212 -20.74 -44.59 -57.79
N SER A 213 -20.22 -45.56 -57.06
CA SER A 213 -20.97 -46.65 -56.46
C SER A 213 -20.73 -46.72 -54.96
N ASP A 214 -20.94 -47.87 -54.34
CA ASP A 214 -20.70 -48.07 -52.92
C ASP A 214 -19.20 -48.07 -52.59
N VAL A 215 -18.83 -47.71 -51.37
CA VAL A 215 -17.42 -47.65 -50.92
C VAL A 215 -16.73 -49.02 -50.92
N GLU A 216 -17.49 -50.11 -50.79
CA GLU A 216 -16.98 -51.48 -50.82
C GLU A 216 -16.87 -52.05 -52.25
N ASP A 217 -17.39 -51.33 -53.25
CA ASP A 217 -17.25 -51.72 -54.66
C ASP A 217 -15.84 -51.41 -55.16
N THR A 218 -15.15 -52.45 -55.63
CA THR A 218 -13.79 -52.36 -56.17
C THR A 218 -13.68 -51.50 -57.44
N ASP A 219 -14.80 -51.17 -58.08
CA ASP A 219 -14.84 -50.27 -59.23
C ASP A 219 -15.15 -48.81 -58.86
N ASN A 220 -15.51 -48.53 -57.60
CA ASN A 220 -15.86 -47.20 -57.16
C ASN A 220 -14.70 -46.21 -57.37
N SER A 221 -15.00 -45.00 -57.83
CA SER A 221 -14.03 -43.94 -58.15
C SER A 221 -13.10 -44.19 -59.35
N LYS A 222 -13.32 -45.23 -60.17
CA LYS A 222 -12.57 -45.40 -61.43
C LYS A 222 -12.98 -44.36 -62.46
N LEU A 223 -11.99 -43.75 -63.12
CA LEU A 223 -12.17 -42.72 -64.15
C LEU A 223 -11.93 -43.29 -65.56
N PHE A 224 -12.82 -42.94 -66.48
CA PHE A 224 -12.77 -43.32 -67.89
C PHE A 224 -12.89 -42.09 -68.78
N SER A 225 -12.39 -42.19 -70.01
CA SER A 225 -12.67 -41.23 -71.09
C SER A 225 -13.48 -41.90 -72.19
N TRP A 226 -14.40 -41.16 -72.78
CA TRP A 226 -15.10 -41.58 -73.99
C TRP A 226 -14.37 -41.07 -75.22
N ASN A 227 -14.01 -41.95 -76.16
CA ASN A 227 -13.30 -41.57 -77.41
C ASN A 227 -14.23 -41.49 -78.64
N GLY A 228 -15.55 -41.39 -78.42
CA GLY A 228 -16.55 -41.47 -79.49
C GLY A 228 -17.00 -42.89 -79.84
N SER A 229 -16.30 -43.93 -79.40
CA SER A 229 -16.62 -45.34 -79.74
C SER A 229 -16.52 -46.33 -78.58
N SER A 230 -15.66 -46.07 -77.61
CA SER A 230 -15.43 -46.92 -76.44
C SER A 230 -15.02 -46.08 -75.22
N PHE A 231 -15.26 -46.64 -74.03
CA PHE A 231 -14.70 -46.12 -72.80
C PHE A 231 -13.27 -46.61 -72.62
N ASN A 232 -12.32 -45.69 -72.51
CA ASN A 232 -10.93 -45.98 -72.18
C ASN A 232 -10.70 -45.71 -70.70
N PHE A 233 -10.27 -46.74 -69.98
CA PHE A 233 -9.87 -46.61 -68.59
C PHE A 233 -8.66 -45.68 -68.48
N LEU A 234 -8.73 -44.70 -67.58
CA LEU A 234 -7.64 -43.76 -67.34
C LEU A 234 -6.90 -44.08 -66.05
N THR A 235 -7.60 -44.12 -64.92
CA THR A 235 -6.99 -44.35 -63.61
C THR A 235 -8.02 -44.78 -62.58
N ASP A 236 -7.53 -45.42 -61.52
CA ASP A 236 -8.30 -45.82 -60.34
C ASP A 236 -8.03 -44.83 -59.20
N PHE A 237 -9.07 -44.22 -58.63
CA PHE A 237 -8.98 -43.35 -57.45
C PHE A 237 -9.46 -44.02 -56.15
N SER A 238 -9.85 -45.30 -56.17
CA SER A 238 -10.39 -46.04 -55.01
C SER A 238 -9.44 -46.11 -53.80
N GLY A 239 -8.13 -45.89 -54.01
CA GLY A 239 -7.12 -45.85 -52.95
C GLY A 239 -6.65 -44.44 -52.52
N ALA A 240 -7.14 -43.37 -53.14
CA ALA A 240 -6.78 -42.02 -52.75
C ALA A 240 -7.56 -41.65 -51.48
N THR A 241 -6.90 -41.71 -50.31
CA THR A 241 -7.43 -41.12 -49.07
C THR A 241 -7.82 -39.68 -49.39
N GLY A 242 -9.12 -39.35 -49.28
CA GLY A 242 -9.66 -38.06 -49.72
C GLY A 242 -8.81 -36.90 -49.20
N LEU A 243 -8.61 -35.86 -50.02
CA LEU A 243 -7.87 -34.67 -49.61
C LEU A 243 -8.60 -34.06 -48.39
N GLN A 244 -8.09 -34.32 -47.18
CA GLN A 244 -8.53 -33.62 -45.99
C GLN A 244 -8.19 -32.14 -46.22
N GLY A 245 -9.22 -31.28 -46.19
CA GLY A 245 -9.02 -29.85 -46.45
C GLY A 245 -7.89 -29.30 -45.58
N PRO A 246 -7.07 -28.35 -46.09
CA PRO A 246 -5.99 -27.78 -45.29
C PRO A 246 -6.56 -27.33 -43.96
N GLN A 247 -5.94 -27.78 -42.86
CA GLN A 247 -6.29 -27.32 -41.52
C GLN A 247 -6.36 -25.78 -41.54
N GLY A 248 -7.46 -25.22 -41.07
CA GLY A 248 -7.65 -23.77 -41.07
C GLY A 248 -6.44 -23.09 -40.43
N LEU A 249 -5.93 -22.03 -41.07
CA LEU A 249 -4.81 -21.25 -40.55
C LEU A 249 -5.10 -20.90 -39.09
N GLN A 250 -4.15 -21.22 -38.20
CA GLN A 250 -4.24 -20.85 -36.80
C GLN A 250 -4.52 -19.34 -36.72
N GLY A 251 -5.56 -18.95 -35.96
CA GLY A 251 -5.93 -17.55 -35.83
C GLY A 251 -4.72 -16.71 -35.42
N ILE A 252 -4.51 -15.57 -36.08
CA ILE A 252 -3.43 -14.65 -35.74
C ILE A 252 -3.51 -14.32 -34.23
N GLN A 253 -2.40 -14.46 -33.52
CA GLN A 253 -2.31 -14.06 -32.12
C GLN A 253 -2.73 -12.59 -32.02
N GLY A 254 -3.69 -12.28 -31.14
CA GLY A 254 -4.14 -10.91 -30.94
C GLY A 254 -2.95 -10.01 -30.60
N THR A 255 -2.91 -8.81 -31.20
CA THR A 255 -1.91 -7.80 -30.88
C THR A 255 -1.91 -7.55 -29.37
N GLN A 256 -0.75 -7.63 -28.73
CA GLN A 256 -0.59 -7.27 -27.34
C GLN A 256 -1.19 -5.87 -27.11
N GLY A 257 -2.06 -5.74 -26.11
CA GLY A 257 -2.69 -4.46 -25.79
C GLY A 257 -1.62 -3.39 -25.54
N ILE A 258 -1.85 -2.18 -26.02
CA ILE A 258 -1.00 -1.04 -25.69
C ILE A 258 -0.94 -0.91 -24.16
N SER A 259 0.27 -0.75 -23.62
CA SER A 259 0.41 -0.47 -22.19
C SER A 259 -0.37 0.81 -21.88
N GLY A 260 -1.11 0.82 -20.78
CA GLY A 260 -1.83 2.02 -20.35
C GLY A 260 -0.85 3.18 -20.19
N GLN A 261 -1.29 4.40 -20.54
CA GLN A 261 -0.54 5.60 -20.19
C GLN A 261 -0.37 5.66 -18.67
N ASP A 262 0.84 5.91 -18.19
CA ASP A 262 1.09 6.09 -16.77
C ASP A 262 0.23 7.25 -16.24
N GLY A 263 -0.34 7.06 -15.05
CA GLY A 263 -1.10 8.10 -14.38
C GLY A 263 -0.23 9.32 -14.04
N LYS A 264 -0.88 10.45 -13.73
CA LYS A 264 -0.20 11.63 -13.18
C LYS A 264 0.67 11.25 -11.99
N SER A 265 1.87 11.82 -11.88
CA SER A 265 2.73 11.59 -10.72
C SER A 265 2.11 12.18 -9.45
N ALA A 266 2.55 11.73 -8.28
CA ALA A 266 2.12 12.30 -7.01
C ALA A 266 2.45 13.80 -6.90
N TYR A 267 3.55 14.24 -7.53
CA TYR A 267 3.89 15.66 -7.64
C TYR A 267 2.92 16.42 -8.55
N ASP A 268 2.55 15.88 -9.72
CA ASP A 268 1.56 16.50 -10.61
C ASP A 268 0.19 16.65 -9.93
N ILE A 269 -0.19 15.68 -9.10
CA ILE A 269 -1.40 15.75 -8.26
C ILE A 269 -1.23 16.83 -7.19
N ALA A 270 -0.06 16.94 -6.54
CA ALA A 270 0.20 17.96 -5.54
C ALA A 270 0.11 19.38 -6.13
N VAL A 271 0.71 19.62 -7.30
CA VAL A 271 0.62 20.91 -8.02
C VAL A 271 -0.83 21.21 -8.41
N ALA A 272 -1.58 20.22 -8.91
CA ALA A 272 -3.00 20.38 -9.21
C ALA A 272 -3.85 20.72 -7.97
N ASN A 273 -3.39 20.35 -6.77
CA ASN A 273 -4.03 20.67 -5.49
C ASN A 273 -3.39 21.89 -4.78
N GLY A 274 -2.64 22.71 -5.50
CA GLY A 274 -2.15 24.01 -4.99
C GLY A 274 -0.77 23.97 -4.34
N PHE A 275 -0.03 22.86 -4.42
CA PHE A 275 1.39 22.87 -4.08
C PHE A 275 2.15 23.79 -5.03
N THR A 276 2.94 24.70 -4.48
CA THR A 276 3.82 25.59 -5.24
C THR A 276 5.26 25.27 -4.86
N GLY A 277 6.11 25.04 -5.87
CA GLY A 277 7.50 24.61 -5.65
C GLY A 277 7.91 23.50 -6.61
N THR A 278 9.17 23.11 -6.53
CA THR A 278 9.75 22.02 -7.32
C THR A 278 9.38 20.65 -6.75
N GLU A 279 9.58 19.59 -7.53
CA GLU A 279 9.42 18.21 -7.04
C GLU A 279 10.33 17.92 -5.84
N GLN A 280 11.52 18.52 -5.80
CA GLN A 280 12.43 18.39 -4.68
C GLN A 280 11.89 19.06 -3.41
N ASP A 281 11.28 20.25 -3.53
CA ASP A 281 10.61 20.92 -2.40
C ASP A 281 9.46 20.07 -1.84
N TRP A 282 8.74 19.40 -2.74
CA TRP A 282 7.67 18.48 -2.37
C TRP A 282 8.21 17.26 -1.62
N LEU A 283 9.26 16.61 -2.13
CA LEU A 283 9.91 15.47 -1.45
C LEU A 283 10.50 15.85 -0.09
N ASP A 284 11.04 17.06 0.05
CA ASP A 284 11.55 17.55 1.31
C ASP A 284 10.44 17.85 2.33
N SER A 285 9.24 18.25 1.87
CA SER A 285 8.06 18.42 2.72
C SER A 285 7.52 17.11 3.30
N LEU A 286 7.75 15.98 2.63
CA LEU A 286 7.29 14.65 3.08
C LEU A 286 8.19 14.02 4.14
N LYS A 287 9.39 14.58 4.38
CA LYS A 287 10.30 14.07 5.41
C LYS A 287 9.72 14.39 6.80
N PRO A 288 9.59 13.40 7.70
CA PRO A 288 9.15 13.66 9.07
C PRO A 288 10.05 14.72 9.70
N SER A 289 9.47 15.83 10.17
CA SER A 289 10.25 16.86 10.84
C SER A 289 10.79 16.28 12.15
N THR A 290 12.05 15.85 12.15
CA THR A 290 12.77 15.49 13.39
C THR A 290 13.08 16.71 14.26
N LYS A 291 12.66 17.90 13.83
CA LYS A 291 12.80 19.16 14.56
C LYS A 291 12.00 19.10 15.86
N PRO A 292 12.66 19.15 17.03
CA PRO A 292 11.96 19.28 18.29
C PRO A 292 11.11 20.56 18.30
N THR A 293 9.84 20.47 18.72
CA THR A 293 8.93 21.62 18.85
C THR A 293 9.14 22.43 20.14
N ARG A 294 10.12 22.04 20.96
CA ARG A 294 10.42 22.68 22.26
C ARG A 294 11.30 23.93 22.10
N ALA A 295 11.22 24.82 23.08
CA ALA A 295 12.19 25.90 23.26
C ALA A 295 13.62 25.33 23.41
N PRO A 296 14.66 26.04 22.93
CA PRO A 296 16.02 25.55 23.01
C PRO A 296 16.52 25.52 24.46
N SER A 297 17.23 24.46 24.84
CA SER A 297 17.83 24.29 26.17
C SER A 297 19.35 24.40 26.16
N SER A 298 19.97 24.29 24.98
CA SER A 298 21.42 24.44 24.80
C SER A 298 21.76 24.92 23.39
N PHE A 299 22.98 25.43 23.22
CA PHE A 299 23.54 25.71 21.90
C PHE A 299 24.99 25.24 21.81
N SER A 300 25.42 24.93 20.59
CA SER A 300 26.83 24.79 20.21
C SER A 300 27.19 25.90 19.24
N LEU A 301 28.45 26.35 19.26
CA LEU A 301 28.93 27.39 18.36
C LEU A 301 29.82 26.76 17.29
N ASP A 302 29.36 26.81 16.04
CA ASP A 302 30.11 26.38 14.87
C ASP A 302 30.96 27.55 14.35
N ARG A 303 32.28 27.39 14.46
CA ARG A 303 33.28 28.40 14.08
C ARG A 303 34.01 28.04 12.79
N SER A 304 33.62 26.94 12.14
CA SER A 304 34.28 26.45 10.92
C SER A 304 33.95 27.31 9.70
N GLY A 305 32.79 27.96 9.69
CA GLY A 305 32.33 28.85 8.63
C GLY A 305 32.48 30.34 8.99
N ASN A 306 32.31 31.19 7.98
CA ASN A 306 32.18 32.64 8.13
C ASN A 306 30.90 33.10 7.41
N PRO A 307 29.88 33.61 8.13
CA PRO A 307 29.85 33.89 9.57
C PRO A 307 29.77 32.64 10.46
N TRP A 308 30.10 32.79 11.75
CA TRP A 308 29.86 31.75 12.76
C TRP A 308 28.36 31.47 12.95
N VAL A 309 28.02 30.23 13.30
CA VAL A 309 26.63 29.77 13.45
C VAL A 309 26.42 29.19 14.85
N ALA A 310 25.49 29.76 15.62
CA ALA A 310 25.01 29.10 16.83
C ALA A 310 23.92 28.09 16.47
N ARG A 311 24.14 26.82 16.82
CA ARG A 311 23.21 25.71 16.57
C ARG A 311 22.53 25.31 17.88
N PHE A 312 21.21 25.45 17.93
CA PHE A 312 20.42 25.06 19.10
C PHE A 312 20.01 23.59 19.04
N ASP A 313 19.77 23.00 20.22
CA ASP A 313 19.33 21.60 20.37
C ASP A 313 17.90 21.33 19.85
N ASN A 314 17.15 22.38 19.50
CA ASN A 314 15.87 22.28 18.80
C ASN A 314 16.00 22.39 17.27
N GLY A 315 17.23 22.44 16.74
CA GLY A 315 17.51 22.45 15.31
C GLY A 315 17.48 23.83 14.65
N ALA A 316 17.01 24.87 15.34
CA ALA A 316 17.14 26.25 14.87
C ALA A 316 18.60 26.71 14.95
N THR A 317 18.93 27.71 14.13
CA THR A 317 20.26 28.31 14.08
C THR A 317 20.17 29.83 14.11
N LEU A 318 21.16 30.46 14.74
CA LEU A 318 21.32 31.90 14.77
C LEU A 318 22.61 32.28 14.06
N ILE A 319 22.48 33.13 13.05
CA ILE A 319 23.54 33.55 12.14
C ILE A 319 23.64 35.07 12.18
N ASN A 320 24.81 35.62 12.49
CA ASN A 320 25.04 37.06 12.37
C ASN A 320 25.56 37.40 10.98
N THR A 321 24.75 38.07 10.17
CA THR A 321 25.09 38.38 8.78
C THR A 321 25.88 39.68 8.60
N ALA A 322 26.01 40.51 9.64
CA ALA A 322 26.68 41.80 9.54
C ALA A 322 28.18 41.79 9.86
N ASN A 323 28.68 40.84 10.67
CA ASN A 323 30.09 40.80 11.08
C ASN A 323 30.72 39.44 10.79
N THR A 324 31.74 39.43 9.93
CA THR A 324 32.48 38.24 9.50
C THR A 324 33.43 37.66 10.54
N VAL A 325 33.61 38.30 11.69
CA VAL A 325 34.37 37.79 12.85
C VAL A 325 34.13 38.76 14.00
N SER A 326 33.35 38.40 15.02
CA SER A 326 33.41 39.12 16.29
C SER A 326 33.02 38.23 17.46
N GLU A 327 34.03 37.81 18.21
CA GLU A 327 33.95 37.10 19.49
C GLU A 327 32.89 37.72 20.45
N GLY A 328 32.69 39.04 20.38
CA GLY A 328 31.75 39.76 21.26
C GLY A 328 30.27 39.45 21.06
N GLY A 329 29.82 39.19 19.83
CA GLY A 329 28.38 39.00 19.54
C GLY A 329 27.79 37.68 20.06
N PHE A 330 28.63 36.65 20.15
CA PHE A 330 28.28 35.34 20.71
C PHE A 330 28.69 35.20 22.19
N GLY A 331 29.08 36.30 22.85
CA GLY A 331 29.45 36.34 24.26
C GLY A 331 30.73 35.56 24.60
N TYR A 332 31.63 35.39 23.63
CA TYR A 332 32.91 34.73 23.86
C TYR A 332 33.81 35.64 24.72
N GLY A 333 34.22 35.16 25.90
CA GLY A 333 35.12 35.89 26.81
C GLY A 333 34.47 36.88 27.79
N SER A 334 33.14 37.01 27.82
CA SER A 334 32.43 37.92 28.73
C SER A 334 31.67 37.13 29.81
N GLY A 335 32.07 37.24 31.08
CA GLY A 335 31.44 36.55 32.23
C GLY A 335 30.26 37.30 32.84
N TYR A 336 29.28 36.56 33.39
CA TYR A 336 28.06 37.12 34.02
C TYR A 336 28.05 37.05 35.54
N ASN A 337 27.48 38.08 36.16
CA ASN A 337 27.05 38.12 37.57
C ASN A 337 25.52 38.30 37.61
N VAL A 338 24.79 37.27 38.04
CA VAL A 338 23.32 37.19 37.92
C VAL A 338 22.60 37.54 39.24
N TYR A 339 23.28 38.13 40.23
CA TYR A 339 22.75 38.29 41.59
C TYR A 339 22.48 39.72 42.07
N SER A 340 22.82 40.75 41.31
CA SER A 340 22.44 42.12 41.67
C SER A 340 21.30 42.58 40.77
N GLY A 341 20.13 42.90 41.34
CA GLY A 341 18.97 43.47 40.64
C GLY A 341 19.27 44.86 40.04
N GLN A 342 20.22 44.92 39.12
CA GLN A 342 20.66 46.05 38.32
C GLN A 342 20.69 45.60 36.86
N PRO A 343 20.37 46.51 35.92
CA PRO A 343 20.05 46.14 34.56
C PRO A 343 21.30 45.71 33.79
N ILE A 344 21.13 44.60 33.09
CA ILE A 344 21.97 43.94 32.07
C ILE A 344 22.95 44.93 31.40
N SER A 345 24.21 44.98 31.84
CA SER A 345 25.22 45.83 31.22
C SER A 345 26.04 45.03 30.20
N TYR A 346 25.76 45.25 28.91
CA TYR A 346 26.58 44.94 27.72
C TYR A 346 27.46 43.67 27.72
N GLY A 347 26.90 42.51 28.04
CA GLY A 347 27.66 41.24 27.99
C GLY A 347 26.93 40.01 27.48
N LEU A 348 25.61 40.04 27.23
CA LEU A 348 24.91 38.85 26.76
C LEU A 348 25.20 38.66 25.27
N GLY A 349 25.86 37.56 24.92
CA GLY A 349 25.85 37.09 23.55
C GLY A 349 24.42 36.71 23.12
N TRP A 350 24.13 36.85 21.84
CA TRP A 350 22.79 36.59 21.30
C TRP A 350 22.24 35.19 21.67
N PRO A 351 23.02 34.09 21.58
CA PRO A 351 22.52 32.77 21.98
C PRO A 351 22.22 32.64 23.48
N GLN A 352 22.96 33.34 24.35
CA GLN A 352 22.72 33.34 25.79
C GLN A 352 21.37 33.97 26.10
N THR A 353 21.04 35.09 25.45
CA THR A 353 19.72 35.73 25.60
C THR A 353 18.58 34.78 25.18
N VAL A 354 18.74 34.07 24.07
CA VAL A 354 17.80 33.05 23.62
C VAL A 354 17.60 31.98 24.70
N LEU A 355 18.69 31.42 25.24
CA LEU A 355 18.59 30.39 26.28
C LEU A 355 17.95 30.93 27.55
N MET A 356 18.29 32.14 27.99
CA MET A 356 17.75 32.70 29.24
C MET A 356 16.23 32.87 29.19
N LEU A 357 15.69 33.30 28.05
CA LEU A 357 14.25 33.34 27.82
C LEU A 357 13.65 31.94 27.80
N SER A 358 14.29 31.02 27.07
CA SER A 358 13.81 29.65 26.88
C SER A 358 13.74 28.83 28.17
N ILE A 359 14.71 29.02 29.07
CA ILE A 359 14.79 28.31 30.36
C ILE A 359 14.20 29.12 31.52
N GLY A 360 13.65 30.32 31.25
CA GLY A 360 12.95 31.15 32.23
C GLY A 360 13.84 31.88 33.25
N THR A 361 15.16 31.92 33.04
CA THR A 361 16.06 32.74 33.88
C THR A 361 15.92 34.23 33.57
N LEU A 362 15.48 34.58 32.36
CA LEU A 362 14.98 35.91 32.01
C LEU A 362 13.47 35.84 31.77
N LYS A 363 12.68 36.49 32.62
CA LYS A 363 11.22 36.51 32.49
C LYS A 363 10.77 37.64 31.56
N ILE A 364 9.72 37.41 30.77
CA ILE A 364 9.17 38.38 29.81
C ILE A 364 8.77 39.70 30.48
N ASN A 365 8.14 39.66 31.65
CA ASN A 365 7.76 40.87 32.38
C ASN A 365 8.98 41.67 32.87
N VAL A 366 10.07 40.98 33.25
CA VAL A 366 11.33 41.62 33.66
C VAL A 366 12.03 42.25 32.46
N LEU A 367 12.08 41.53 31.33
CA LEU A 367 12.60 42.05 30.07
C LEU A 367 11.83 43.32 29.65
N LYS A 368 10.49 43.25 29.60
CA LYS A 368 9.64 44.36 29.18
C LYS A 368 9.80 45.60 30.06
N ALA A 369 9.96 45.41 31.38
CA ALA A 369 10.17 46.51 32.34
C ALA A 369 11.59 47.10 32.33
N SER A 370 12.56 46.48 31.64
CA SER A 370 13.93 46.97 31.60
C SER A 370 14.04 48.33 30.93
N THR A 371 14.72 49.27 31.58
CA THR A 371 15.08 50.58 31.00
C THR A 371 16.34 50.53 30.14
N VAL A 372 17.04 49.39 30.11
CA VAL A 372 18.17 49.15 29.20
C VAL A 372 17.66 48.49 27.93
N ASP A 373 18.10 49.05 26.79
CA ASP A 373 17.85 48.49 25.47
C ASP A 373 18.78 47.29 25.20
N VAL A 374 18.17 46.12 24.97
CA VAL A 374 18.87 44.87 24.64
C VAL A 374 18.69 44.45 23.17
N THR A 375 17.99 45.28 22.40
CA THR A 375 17.67 45.07 20.99
C THR A 375 18.72 45.54 19.98
N PRO A 376 19.77 46.32 20.31
CA PRO A 376 20.73 46.76 19.29
C PRO A 376 21.31 45.58 18.51
N ASN A 377 21.42 45.76 17.19
CA ASN A 377 22.00 44.80 16.23
C ASN A 377 21.22 43.49 16.00
N TRP A 378 20.02 43.31 16.57
CA TRP A 378 19.19 42.13 16.27
C TRP A 378 18.68 42.08 14.82
N GLY A 379 18.61 43.23 14.13
CA GLY A 379 18.36 43.29 12.68
C GLY A 379 19.46 42.63 11.83
N ASN A 380 20.65 42.39 12.39
CA ASN A 380 21.74 41.68 11.72
C ASN A 380 21.65 40.15 11.88
N ILE A 381 20.62 39.66 12.58
CA ILE A 381 20.47 38.25 12.92
C ILE A 381 19.52 37.56 11.96
N THR A 382 19.97 36.46 11.37
CA THR A 382 19.17 35.56 10.55
C THR A 382 18.93 34.26 11.30
N ILE A 383 17.68 33.78 11.29
CA ILE A 383 17.32 32.46 11.83
C ILE A 383 17.31 31.46 10.69
N GLY A 384 18.20 30.47 10.75
CA GLY A 384 18.12 29.29 9.89
C GLY A 384 17.32 28.20 10.58
N ASN A 385 16.56 27.42 9.81
CA ASN A 385 15.68 26.36 10.32
C ASN A 385 14.71 26.82 11.43
N PRO A 386 13.94 27.90 11.23
CA PRO A 386 13.03 28.37 12.24
C PRO A 386 12.00 27.30 12.63
N LEU A 387 11.58 27.31 13.90
CA LEU A 387 10.48 26.48 14.43
C LEU A 387 9.12 27.07 14.08
N ARG A 388 9.06 28.39 13.90
CA ARG A 388 7.82 29.12 13.60
C ARG A 388 8.04 30.12 12.46
N PRO A 389 7.01 30.41 11.65
CA PRO A 389 7.11 31.42 10.60
C PRO A 389 7.51 32.78 11.17
N GLY A 390 8.18 33.61 10.37
CA GLY A 390 8.53 34.99 10.75
C GLY A 390 7.49 36.01 10.30
N ASP A 391 6.49 35.57 9.55
CA ASP A 391 5.52 36.38 8.84
C ASP A 391 4.08 36.07 9.24
N ASP A 392 3.87 35.26 10.28
CA ASP A 392 2.55 34.91 10.83
C ASP A 392 1.99 35.97 11.80
N LEU A 393 2.83 36.88 12.30
CA LEU A 393 2.45 38.01 13.15
C LEU A 393 2.95 39.34 12.54
N ASP A 394 2.25 40.42 12.86
CA ASP A 394 2.75 41.78 12.67
C ASP A 394 3.59 42.19 13.88
N TYR A 395 4.88 42.47 13.65
CA TYR A 395 5.83 42.85 14.69
C TYR A 395 6.08 44.35 14.77
N THR A 396 5.42 45.18 13.94
CA THR A 396 5.70 46.63 13.84
C THR A 396 5.43 47.39 15.14
N GLY A 397 4.50 46.91 15.96
CA GLY A 397 4.17 47.47 17.29
C GLY A 397 5.05 46.97 18.44
N CYS A 398 6.04 46.12 18.16
CA CYS A 398 6.83 45.50 19.23
C CYS A 398 7.71 46.50 20.00
N GLN A 399 7.75 46.36 21.32
CA GLN A 399 8.70 47.03 22.20
C GLN A 399 9.25 45.99 23.18
N ALA A 400 10.49 45.54 22.94
CA ALA A 400 11.06 44.43 23.72
C ALA A 400 11.38 44.84 25.17
N THR A 401 11.85 46.07 25.37
CA THR A 401 12.11 46.67 26.70
C THR A 401 11.62 48.11 26.74
N THR A 402 11.35 48.63 27.93
CA THR A 402 10.96 50.04 28.12
C THR A 402 12.04 51.01 27.61
N GLY A 403 13.31 50.59 27.64
CA GLY A 403 14.44 51.35 27.10
C GLY A 403 14.61 51.29 25.58
N ALA A 404 13.94 50.37 24.89
CA ALA A 404 14.07 50.15 23.44
C ALA A 404 13.04 50.96 22.64
N PRO A 405 13.33 51.30 21.36
CA PRO A 405 12.34 51.90 20.47
C PRO A 405 11.16 50.94 20.23
N VAL A 406 9.99 51.51 19.94
CA VAL A 406 8.87 50.75 19.36
C VAL A 406 9.19 50.48 17.90
N GLY A 407 8.97 49.25 17.44
CA GLY A 407 9.30 48.82 16.09
C GLY A 407 10.80 48.55 15.87
N GLY A 408 11.22 48.50 14.61
CA GLY A 408 12.64 48.42 14.23
C GLY A 408 13.37 47.25 14.90
N THR A 409 14.43 47.54 15.66
CA THR A 409 15.23 46.52 16.34
C THR A 409 14.45 45.73 17.40
N SER A 410 13.41 46.32 18.00
CA SER A 410 12.48 45.59 18.88
C SER A 410 11.66 44.57 18.09
N SER A 411 11.17 44.93 16.90
CA SER A 411 10.47 44.00 16.01
C SER A 411 11.37 42.83 15.62
N ASP A 412 12.61 43.14 15.21
CA ASP A 412 13.60 42.12 14.88
C ASP A 412 13.81 41.17 16.07
N PHE A 413 14.11 41.71 17.25
CA PHE A 413 14.31 40.92 18.46
C PHE A 413 13.15 39.95 18.74
N VAL A 414 11.92 40.47 18.81
CA VAL A 414 10.74 39.67 19.17
C VAL A 414 10.48 38.59 18.12
N MET A 415 10.58 38.94 16.83
CA MET A 415 10.43 37.99 15.73
C MET A 415 11.47 36.87 15.82
N LYS A 416 12.77 37.19 16.00
CA LYS A 416 13.82 36.16 16.10
C LYS A 416 13.61 35.22 17.29
N MET A 417 13.21 35.75 18.45
CA MET A 417 12.88 34.94 19.63
C MET A 417 11.71 33.99 19.36
N TYR A 418 10.68 34.48 18.68
CA TYR A 418 9.51 33.69 18.32
C TYR A 418 9.84 32.59 17.30
N GLN A 419 10.60 32.93 16.25
CA GLN A 419 11.05 31.99 15.21
C GLN A 419 11.91 30.85 15.77
N ILE A 420 12.80 31.13 16.72
CA ILE A 420 13.62 30.11 17.41
C ILE A 420 12.77 29.27 18.38
N GLY A 421 11.61 29.77 18.80
CA GLY A 421 10.75 29.13 19.81
C GLY A 421 11.14 29.44 21.26
N ALA A 422 11.95 30.47 21.49
CA ALA A 422 12.39 30.90 22.82
C ALA A 422 11.27 31.57 23.63
N ILE A 423 10.30 32.18 22.94
CA ILE A 423 9.11 32.81 23.52
C ILE A 423 7.88 32.25 22.84
N THR A 424 6.72 32.25 23.48
CA THR A 424 5.44 31.82 22.87
C THR A 424 4.79 32.92 22.03
N LYS A 425 3.70 32.61 21.30
CA LYS A 425 2.88 33.62 20.61
C LYS A 425 2.29 34.63 21.60
N ALA A 426 1.84 34.15 22.76
CA ALA A 426 1.32 35.02 23.82
C ALA A 426 2.39 35.97 24.38
N ASP A 427 3.64 35.51 24.49
CA ASP A 427 4.76 36.36 24.88
C ASP A 427 5.08 37.39 23.81
N ALA A 428 5.08 37.01 22.53
CA ALA A 428 5.27 37.95 21.42
C ALA A 428 4.19 39.05 21.41
N ILE A 429 2.92 38.67 21.62
CA ILE A 429 1.80 39.61 21.77
C ILE A 429 2.01 40.51 23.00
N THR A 430 2.46 39.94 24.13
CA THR A 430 2.81 40.72 25.33
C THR A 430 3.90 41.75 25.04
N LEU A 431 4.81 41.47 24.11
CA LEU A 431 5.86 42.38 23.66
C LEU A 431 5.43 43.30 22.51
N GLY A 432 4.16 43.29 22.10
CA GLY A 432 3.58 44.24 21.13
C GLY A 432 3.41 43.69 19.70
N ALA A 433 3.57 42.39 19.48
CA ALA A 433 3.16 41.78 18.21
C ALA A 433 1.62 41.69 18.11
N ALA A 434 1.10 41.70 16.90
CA ALA A 434 -0.33 41.53 16.60
C ALA A 434 -0.55 40.36 15.64
N GLU A 435 -1.75 39.76 15.66
CA GLU A 435 -2.14 38.79 14.63
C GLU A 435 -2.39 39.54 13.31
N LYS A 436 -1.98 38.94 12.19
CA LYS A 436 -2.34 39.45 10.86
C LYS A 436 -3.78 39.06 10.54
N GLU A 437 -4.58 40.02 10.08
CA GLU A 437 -5.94 39.79 9.58
C GLU A 437 -5.97 39.06 8.23
#